data_AF-A0A3G8X0E6-F1
#
_entry.id   AF-A0A3G8X0E6-F1
#
_cell.length_a   1.000
_cell.length_b   1.000
_cell.length_c   1.000
_cell.angle_alpha   90.00
_cell.angle_beta   90.00
_cell.angle_gamma   90.00
#
_symmetry.space_group_name_H-M   'P 1'
#
loop_
_entity.id
_entity.type
_entity.pdbx_description
1 polymer ?
#
loop_
_entity_poly.entity_id
_entity_poly.type
_entity_poly.pdbx_seq_one_letter_code
_entity_poly.pdbx_strand_id
1 'polypeptide(L)'
;MNTGEDIQGLRKILDMSRWISIFLLCMHFYIRLYQLFAGINLRSEITDRILMQLSKISLFDGWVMVKTAVLVFLAISLLGVKGKKNETLDSKKIVIYAVAGTLLFFGSIFCLYLPFSSGWTAAGYIVITSTGYLFILAAGTWISRLIEDSLTKDIFNSENETFPQEERLLENEYSVNLPAKYNLKGEKRDSWINLINLFRGLLIAGTPGAGKSYFVIRHVIDQLMGKGFSMFIYDFKYDDLSIIAYNCLLKYHSRYKIKPKFYVINFDDLNRTHRCNPLDPAAMEDINDATEASRTINITILVMDLIWLTFWINLILKSWKNQSSE
;
A
#
# COMPACT_ATOMS: atom_id res chain seq x y z
N MET A 1 28.22 -9.90 -2.24
CA MET A 1 28.07 -11.36 -2.31
C MET A 1 27.82 -11.85 -0.89
N ASN A 2 26.57 -12.14 -0.53
CA ASN A 2 26.24 -12.86 0.71
C ASN A 2 25.88 -14.28 0.26
N THR A 3 26.84 -15.19 0.34
CA THR A 3 26.65 -16.61 0.07
C THR A 3 25.66 -17.18 1.09
N GLY A 4 24.65 -17.93 0.64
CA GLY A 4 23.61 -18.48 1.52
C GLY A 4 24.14 -19.38 2.65
N GLU A 5 25.36 -19.92 2.50
CA GLU A 5 26.07 -20.70 3.52
C GLU A 5 26.41 -19.87 4.77
N ASP A 6 26.83 -18.61 4.64
CA ASP A 6 27.17 -17.75 5.78
C ASP A 6 25.93 -17.44 6.63
N ILE A 7 24.79 -17.25 5.97
CA ILE A 7 23.49 -16.99 6.63
C ILE A 7 23.01 -18.25 7.39
N GLN A 8 23.23 -19.45 6.85
CA GLN A 8 22.91 -20.70 7.53
C GLN A 8 23.85 -20.96 8.72
N GLY A 9 25.15 -20.67 8.58
CA GLY A 9 26.11 -20.73 9.67
C GLY A 9 25.74 -19.81 10.83
N LEU A 10 25.40 -18.56 10.54
CA LEU A 10 24.96 -17.59 11.54
C LEU A 10 23.69 -18.04 12.27
N ARG A 11 22.70 -18.59 11.56
CA ARG A 11 21.48 -19.14 12.19
C ARG A 11 21.77 -20.28 13.16
N LYS A 12 22.66 -21.21 12.78
CA LYS A 12 23.08 -22.30 13.69
C LYS A 12 23.72 -21.76 14.96
N ILE A 13 24.59 -20.74 14.86
CA ILE A 13 25.22 -20.11 16.03
C ILE A 13 24.16 -19.46 16.94
N LEU A 14 23.19 -18.75 16.35
CA LEU A 14 22.09 -18.12 17.10
C LEU A 14 21.20 -19.16 17.79
N ASP A 15 20.86 -20.26 17.12
CA ASP A 15 20.09 -21.35 17.74
C ASP A 15 20.88 -22.04 18.87
N MET A 16 22.20 -22.24 18.69
CA MET A 16 23.06 -22.78 19.75
C MET A 16 23.09 -21.87 20.98
N SER A 17 23.09 -20.55 20.81
CA SER A 17 23.06 -19.61 21.94
C SER A 17 21.76 -19.73 22.76
N ARG A 18 20.62 -20.07 22.13
CA ARG A 18 19.38 -20.37 22.86
C ARG A 18 19.50 -21.64 23.70
N TRP A 19 20.09 -22.69 23.15
CA TRP A 19 20.33 -23.92 23.90
C TRP A 19 21.27 -23.71 25.08
N ILE A 20 22.31 -22.88 24.91
CA ILE A 20 23.21 -22.49 26.01
C ILE A 20 22.44 -21.71 27.10
N SER A 21 21.56 -20.79 26.71
CA SER A 21 20.70 -20.05 27.65
C SER A 21 19.82 -20.98 28.50
N ILE A 22 19.14 -21.94 27.86
CA ILE A 22 18.30 -22.93 28.56
C ILE A 22 19.15 -23.83 29.45
N PHE A 23 20.29 -24.29 28.96
CA PHE A 23 21.21 -25.13 29.73
C PHE A 23 21.72 -24.44 31.00
N LEU A 24 22.12 -23.17 30.90
CA LEU A 24 22.53 -22.35 32.05
C LEU A 24 21.39 -22.17 33.05
N LEU A 25 20.15 -22.02 32.58
CA LEU A 25 18.98 -21.92 33.45
C LEU A 25 18.70 -23.24 34.19
N CYS A 26 18.81 -24.38 33.51
CA CYS A 26 18.70 -25.70 34.13
C CYS A 26 19.81 -25.94 35.18
N MET A 27 21.05 -25.58 34.85
CA MET A 27 22.18 -25.63 35.79
C MET A 27 21.94 -24.74 37.02
N HIS A 28 21.38 -23.54 36.82
CA HIS A 28 21.00 -22.65 37.92
C HIS A 28 20.01 -23.32 38.88
N PHE A 29 18.96 -23.97 38.35
CA PHE A 29 18.00 -24.72 39.17
C PHE A 29 18.66 -25.88 39.90
N TYR A 30 19.48 -26.66 39.20
CA TYR A 30 20.15 -27.82 39.78
C TYR A 30 21.10 -27.46 40.92
N ILE A 31 21.91 -26.41 40.75
CA ILE A 31 22.87 -25.95 41.77
C ILE A 31 22.15 -25.30 42.96
N ARG A 32 21.20 -24.40 42.71
CA ARG A 32 20.55 -23.63 43.79
C ARG A 32 19.51 -24.43 44.57
N LEU A 33 18.89 -25.42 43.94
CA LEU A 33 17.89 -26.29 44.56
C LEU A 33 18.41 -27.72 44.74
N TYR A 34 19.72 -27.90 44.91
CA TYR A 34 20.34 -29.22 45.03
C TYR A 34 19.69 -30.11 46.11
N GLN A 35 19.25 -29.50 47.22
CA GLN A 35 18.55 -30.22 48.30
C GLN A 35 17.22 -30.85 47.83
N LEU A 36 16.49 -30.19 46.91
CA LEU A 36 15.29 -30.74 46.29
C LEU A 36 15.64 -31.98 45.46
N PHE A 37 16.64 -31.88 44.60
CA PHE A 37 17.08 -32.97 43.71
C PHE A 37 17.66 -34.16 44.48
N ALA A 38 18.37 -33.89 45.59
CA ALA A 38 18.85 -34.91 46.51
C ALA A 38 17.70 -35.65 47.21
N GLY A 39 16.62 -34.95 47.58
CA GLY A 39 15.45 -35.54 48.23
C GLY A 39 14.60 -36.45 47.32
N ILE A 40 14.70 -36.29 46.00
CA ILE A 40 13.99 -37.10 44.99
C ILE A 40 14.88 -38.15 44.31
N ASN A 41 16.06 -38.44 44.87
CA ASN A 41 17.07 -39.36 44.32
C ASN A 41 17.54 -39.05 42.89
N LEU A 42 17.38 -37.82 42.40
CA LEU A 42 17.93 -37.33 41.12
C LEU A 42 19.37 -36.83 41.30
N ARG A 43 20.18 -37.64 41.98
CA ARG A 43 21.59 -37.41 42.28
C ARG A 43 22.40 -38.55 41.70
N SER A 44 23.51 -38.23 41.05
CA SER A 44 24.52 -39.21 40.61
C SER A 44 25.92 -38.78 41.08
N GLU A 45 26.85 -39.72 41.23
CA GLU A 45 28.25 -39.36 41.54
C GLU A 45 28.87 -38.43 40.49
N ILE A 46 28.44 -38.56 39.24
CA ILE A 46 28.90 -37.75 38.12
C ILE A 46 28.41 -36.30 38.29
N THR A 47 27.12 -36.13 38.59
CA THR A 47 26.55 -34.80 38.80
C THR A 47 27.17 -34.09 40.01
N ASP A 48 27.50 -34.82 41.08
CA ASP A 48 28.09 -34.24 42.30
C ASP A 48 29.52 -33.73 42.05
N ARG A 49 30.32 -34.49 41.28
CA ARG A 49 31.67 -34.06 40.87
C ARG A 49 31.62 -32.82 39.98
N ILE A 50 30.69 -32.80 39.02
CA ILE A 50 30.48 -31.65 38.14
C ILE A 50 30.04 -30.44 38.95
N LEU A 51 29.12 -30.62 39.91
CA LEU A 51 28.64 -29.54 40.79
C LEU A 51 29.77 -28.89 41.58
N MET A 52 30.66 -29.70 42.17
CA MET A 52 31.82 -29.20 42.94
C MET A 52 32.83 -28.40 42.11
N GLN A 53 32.90 -28.67 40.79
CA GLN A 53 33.73 -27.88 39.89
C GLN A 53 33.01 -26.60 39.44
N LEU A 54 31.72 -26.70 39.09
CA LEU A 54 30.91 -25.56 38.65
C LEU A 54 30.67 -24.54 39.77
N SER A 55 30.51 -24.98 41.01
CA SER A 55 30.32 -24.09 42.17
C SER A 55 31.54 -23.22 42.48
N LYS A 56 32.72 -23.56 41.96
CA LYS A 56 33.95 -22.76 42.10
C LYS A 56 34.05 -21.63 41.06
N ILE A 57 33.19 -21.67 40.03
CA ILE A 57 33.17 -20.64 38.99
C ILE A 57 32.36 -19.46 39.53
N SER A 58 32.94 -18.26 39.47
CA SER A 58 32.29 -17.01 39.94
C SER A 58 30.92 -16.76 39.29
N LEU A 59 30.68 -17.28 38.09
CA LEU A 59 29.40 -17.19 37.39
C LEU A 59 28.24 -17.79 38.20
N PHE A 60 28.50 -18.91 38.90
CA PHE A 60 27.51 -19.60 39.72
C PHE A 60 27.43 -19.05 41.13
N ASP A 61 28.17 -17.99 41.45
CA ASP A 61 28.08 -17.29 42.72
C ASP A 61 26.87 -16.34 42.78
N GLY A 62 26.19 -16.33 43.92
CA GLY A 62 24.91 -15.65 44.10
C GLY A 62 23.73 -16.11 43.20
N TRP A 63 22.62 -15.40 43.32
CA TRP A 63 21.35 -15.71 42.64
C TRP A 63 21.17 -15.02 41.30
N VAL A 64 22.03 -14.05 40.98
CA VAL A 64 21.84 -13.08 39.89
C VAL A 64 22.81 -13.31 38.73
N MET A 65 24.07 -13.66 38.98
CA MET A 65 25.09 -13.74 37.91
C MET A 65 24.72 -14.76 36.81
N VAL A 66 24.34 -15.99 37.19
CA VAL A 66 23.88 -17.00 36.22
C VAL A 66 22.64 -16.52 35.46
N LYS A 67 21.68 -15.90 36.16
CA LYS A 67 20.47 -15.34 35.54
C LYS A 67 20.81 -14.27 34.50
N THR A 68 21.75 -13.37 34.80
CA THR A 68 22.24 -12.39 33.83
C THR A 68 22.88 -13.06 32.63
N ALA A 69 23.70 -14.10 32.83
CA ALA A 69 24.31 -14.84 31.73
C ALA A 69 23.28 -15.58 30.85
N VAL A 70 22.24 -16.16 31.46
CA VAL A 70 21.08 -16.73 30.75
C VAL A 70 20.45 -15.69 29.82
N LEU A 71 20.26 -14.46 30.30
CA LEU A 71 19.70 -13.37 29.50
C LEU A 71 20.64 -12.87 28.41
N VAL A 72 21.95 -12.86 28.63
CA VAL A 72 22.94 -12.51 27.59
C VAL A 72 22.88 -13.50 26.43
N PHE A 73 22.92 -14.80 26.72
CA PHE A 73 22.80 -15.82 25.67
C PHE A 73 21.42 -15.81 24.99
N LEU A 74 20.36 -15.50 25.75
CA LEU A 74 19.03 -15.30 25.18
C LEU A 74 19.01 -14.11 24.22
N ALA A 75 19.60 -12.97 24.59
CA ALA A 75 19.68 -11.77 23.76
C ALA A 75 20.46 -12.03 22.47
N ILE A 76 21.59 -12.74 22.55
CA ILE A 76 22.35 -13.17 21.36
C ILE A 76 21.44 -14.02 20.45
N SER A 77 20.70 -14.98 21.01
CA SER A 77 19.84 -15.88 20.22
C SER A 77 18.70 -15.17 19.48
N LEU A 78 18.35 -13.96 19.91
CA LEU A 78 17.26 -13.18 19.33
C LEU A 78 17.70 -12.36 18.11
N LEU A 79 19.00 -12.10 17.92
CA LEU A 79 19.53 -11.20 16.88
C LEU A 79 19.29 -11.67 15.42
N GLY A 80 18.92 -12.94 15.18
CA GLY A 80 18.60 -13.41 13.82
C GLY A 80 17.25 -14.09 13.70
N VAL A 81 16.32 -13.77 14.61
CA VAL A 81 14.92 -14.21 14.50
C VAL A 81 14.23 -13.40 13.41
N LYS A 82 14.00 -14.02 12.26
CA LYS A 82 13.19 -13.43 11.19
C LYS A 82 11.70 -13.67 11.42
N GLY A 83 10.92 -12.59 11.42
CA GLY A 83 9.47 -12.64 11.61
C GLY A 83 8.69 -13.00 10.34
N LYS A 84 7.47 -13.53 10.52
CA LYS A 84 6.48 -13.63 9.45
C LYS A 84 5.74 -12.30 9.36
N LYS A 85 5.73 -11.66 8.19
CA LYS A 85 5.38 -10.26 7.92
C LYS A 85 3.92 -9.81 8.19
N ASN A 86 3.12 -10.49 9.01
CA ASN A 86 1.66 -10.22 9.09
C ASN A 86 1.05 -10.30 10.50
N GLU A 87 1.81 -10.02 11.56
CA GLU A 87 1.23 -9.82 12.89
C GLU A 87 1.20 -8.33 13.21
N THR A 88 0.02 -7.78 13.52
CA THR A 88 -0.12 -6.43 14.06
C THR A 88 0.52 -6.40 15.46
N LEU A 89 1.80 -6.06 15.51
CA LEU A 89 2.56 -5.99 16.76
C LEU A 89 2.10 -4.76 17.55
N ASP A 90 1.42 -4.99 18.67
CA ASP A 90 1.05 -3.95 19.62
C ASP A 90 2.25 -3.63 20.52
N SER A 91 2.85 -2.45 20.32
CA SER A 91 4.00 -1.99 21.11
C SER A 91 3.73 -1.99 22.62
N LYS A 92 2.48 -1.82 23.06
CA LYS A 92 2.13 -1.91 24.49
C LYS A 92 2.28 -3.33 25.03
N LYS A 93 1.89 -4.35 24.25
CA LYS A 93 2.06 -5.76 24.65
C LYS A 93 3.53 -6.10 24.81
N ILE A 94 4.40 -5.64 23.89
CA ILE A 94 5.84 -5.90 23.97
C ILE A 94 6.42 -5.36 25.29
N VAL A 95 6.09 -4.12 25.65
CA VAL A 95 6.56 -3.49 26.89
C VAL A 95 6.03 -4.24 28.12
N ILE A 96 4.75 -4.61 28.14
CA ILE A 96 4.16 -5.36 29.27
C ILE A 96 4.88 -6.69 29.48
N TYR A 97 5.09 -7.48 28.43
CA TYR A 97 5.77 -8.77 28.53
C TYR A 97 7.25 -8.62 28.93
N ALA A 98 7.95 -7.60 28.41
CA ALA A 98 9.34 -7.35 28.77
C ALA A 98 9.50 -6.98 30.25
N VAL A 99 8.66 -6.08 30.76
CA VAL A 99 8.68 -5.64 32.16
C VAL A 99 8.22 -6.76 33.09
N ALA A 100 7.07 -7.38 32.80
CA ALA A 100 6.55 -8.48 33.61
C ALA A 100 7.52 -9.67 33.62
N GLY A 101 8.10 -10.02 32.48
CA GLY A 101 9.10 -11.09 32.38
C GLY A 101 10.34 -10.82 33.22
N THR A 102 10.89 -9.59 33.15
CA THR A 102 12.05 -9.18 33.96
C THR A 102 11.75 -9.22 35.45
N LEU A 103 10.58 -8.70 35.86
CA LEU A 103 10.15 -8.71 37.26
C LEU A 103 9.95 -10.13 37.78
N LEU A 104 9.31 -11.03 37.02
CA LEU A 104 9.14 -12.43 37.41
C LEU A 104 10.49 -13.17 37.47
N PHE A 105 11.37 -12.93 36.48
CA PHE A 105 12.64 -13.65 36.37
C PHE A 105 13.61 -13.32 37.51
N PHE A 106 13.78 -12.05 37.86
CA PHE A 106 14.65 -11.64 38.98
C PHE A 106 13.92 -11.68 40.33
N GLY A 107 12.64 -11.29 40.36
CA GLY A 107 11.80 -11.29 41.56
C GLY A 107 11.41 -12.68 42.05
N SER A 108 11.65 -13.75 41.30
CA SER A 108 11.39 -15.11 41.77
C SER A 108 12.11 -15.46 43.06
N ILE A 109 13.20 -14.76 43.40
CA ILE A 109 13.92 -14.94 44.67
C ILE A 109 13.02 -14.68 45.90
N PHE A 110 12.03 -13.78 45.79
CA PHE A 110 11.08 -13.50 46.88
C PHE A 110 10.23 -14.72 47.25
N CYS A 111 10.01 -15.64 46.30
CA CYS A 111 9.26 -16.89 46.54
C CYS A 111 9.97 -17.78 47.57
N LEU A 112 11.29 -17.69 47.69
CA LEU A 112 12.09 -18.49 48.63
C LEU A 112 11.94 -18.04 50.09
N TYR A 113 11.41 -16.83 50.34
CA TYR A 113 11.16 -16.31 51.68
C TYR A 113 9.74 -16.61 52.20
N LEU A 114 8.91 -17.27 51.39
CA LEU A 114 7.55 -17.64 51.79
C LEU A 114 7.58 -18.86 52.73
N PRO A 115 6.71 -18.91 53.77
CA PRO A 115 6.70 -19.95 54.79
C PRO A 115 6.00 -21.24 54.31
N PHE A 116 6.39 -21.77 53.14
CA PHE A 116 5.91 -23.06 52.62
C PHE A 116 6.97 -24.15 52.83
N SER A 117 6.58 -25.42 52.65
CA SER A 117 7.54 -26.52 52.69
C SER A 117 8.60 -26.37 51.58
N SER A 118 9.80 -26.90 51.83
CA SER A 118 10.95 -26.78 50.93
C SER A 118 10.67 -27.26 49.49
N GLY A 119 9.79 -28.25 49.32
CA GLY A 119 9.35 -28.71 48.01
C GLY A 119 8.51 -27.69 47.25
N TRP A 120 7.53 -27.07 47.93
CA TRP A 120 6.62 -26.10 47.32
C TRP A 120 7.31 -24.77 47.03
N THR A 121 8.21 -24.30 47.90
CA THR A 121 9.00 -23.07 47.64
C THR A 121 9.91 -23.24 46.44
N ALA A 122 10.57 -24.40 46.32
CA ALA A 122 11.44 -24.71 45.18
C ALA A 122 10.66 -24.86 43.87
N ALA A 123 9.51 -25.54 43.89
CA ALA A 123 8.63 -25.66 42.73
C ALA A 123 8.11 -24.28 42.28
N GLY A 124 7.64 -23.45 43.22
CA GLY A 124 7.20 -22.09 42.93
C GLY A 124 8.31 -21.23 42.30
N TYR A 125 9.53 -21.32 42.83
CA TYR A 125 10.70 -20.64 42.26
C TYR A 125 10.98 -21.07 40.82
N ILE A 126 10.96 -22.38 40.51
CA ILE A 126 11.20 -22.90 39.15
C ILE A 126 10.12 -22.39 38.19
N VAL A 127 8.85 -22.48 38.59
CA VAL A 127 7.72 -22.06 37.75
C VAL A 127 7.80 -20.56 37.47
N ILE A 128 7.92 -19.71 38.49
CA ILE A 128 7.96 -18.25 38.32
C ILE A 128 9.17 -17.83 37.47
N THR A 129 10.35 -18.42 37.73
CA THR A 129 11.57 -18.12 36.96
C THR A 129 11.41 -18.56 35.50
N SER A 130 10.84 -19.73 35.24
CA SER A 130 10.62 -20.23 33.88
C SER A 130 9.57 -19.40 33.12
N THR A 131 8.49 -19.00 33.78
CA THR A 131 7.48 -18.10 33.19
C THR A 131 8.11 -16.74 32.85
N GLY A 132 8.92 -16.18 33.76
CA GLY A 132 9.66 -14.95 33.50
C GLY A 132 10.58 -15.06 32.28
N TYR A 133 11.31 -16.17 32.17
CA TYR A 133 12.16 -16.46 31.00
C TYR A 133 11.37 -16.51 29.69
N LEU A 134 10.22 -17.20 29.68
CA LEU A 134 9.36 -17.30 28.49
C LEU A 134 8.78 -15.94 28.08
N PHE A 135 8.42 -15.08 29.04
CA PHE A 135 7.94 -13.73 28.74
C PHE A 135 9.03 -12.85 28.12
N ILE A 136 10.26 -12.93 28.64
CA ILE A 136 11.42 -12.22 28.05
C ILE A 136 11.72 -12.75 26.65
N LEU A 137 11.67 -14.07 26.44
CA LEU A 137 11.83 -14.68 25.11
C LEU A 137 10.76 -14.17 24.14
N ALA A 138 9.48 -14.18 24.53
CA ALA A 138 8.38 -13.69 23.70
C ALA A 138 8.57 -12.19 23.34
N ALA A 139 8.80 -11.34 24.34
CA ALA A 139 9.04 -9.92 24.11
C ALA A 139 10.26 -9.66 23.22
N GLY A 140 11.35 -10.38 23.47
CA GLY A 140 12.58 -10.29 22.70
C GLY A 140 12.40 -10.72 21.24
N THR A 141 11.59 -11.75 20.96
CA THR A 141 11.27 -12.12 19.58
C THR A 141 10.48 -11.04 18.85
N TRP A 142 9.53 -10.38 19.52
CA TRP A 142 8.77 -9.27 18.92
C TRP A 142 9.64 -8.03 18.70
N ILE A 143 10.54 -7.70 19.65
CA ILE A 143 11.51 -6.60 19.49
C ILE A 143 12.44 -6.84 18.31
N SER A 144 13.00 -8.05 18.21
CA SER A 144 13.92 -8.39 17.12
C SER A 144 13.25 -8.24 15.74
N ARG A 145 11.99 -8.67 15.63
CA ARG A 145 11.18 -8.47 14.43
C ARG A 145 10.94 -6.99 14.11
N LEU A 146 10.59 -6.17 15.11
CA LEU A 146 10.35 -4.74 14.90
C LEU A 146 11.61 -4.03 14.37
N ILE A 147 12.78 -4.40 14.90
CA ILE A 147 14.06 -3.88 14.44
C ILE A 147 14.32 -4.31 13.00
N GLU A 148 14.14 -5.59 12.66
CA GLU A 148 14.34 -6.08 11.29
C GLU A 148 13.37 -5.43 10.29
N ASP A 149 12.09 -5.27 10.63
CA ASP A 149 11.09 -4.61 9.78
C ASP A 149 11.42 -3.13 9.57
N SER A 150 11.93 -2.42 10.59
CA SER A 150 12.34 -1.02 10.46
C SER A 150 13.61 -0.83 9.61
N LEU A 151 14.52 -1.81 9.64
CA LEU A 151 15.79 -1.78 8.89
C LEU A 151 15.63 -2.28 7.45
N THR A 152 14.70 -3.20 7.22
CA THR A 152 14.39 -3.72 5.90
C THR A 152 13.55 -2.68 5.18
N LYS A 153 14.23 -1.76 4.48
CA LYS A 153 13.61 -0.81 3.56
C LYS A 153 12.89 -1.60 2.47
N ASP A 154 11.62 -1.90 2.70
CA ASP A 154 10.76 -2.45 1.68
C ASP A 154 10.78 -1.50 0.48
N ILE A 155 11.09 -2.06 -0.69
CA ILE A 155 11.11 -1.32 -1.96
C ILE A 155 9.69 -0.83 -2.27
N PHE A 156 8.66 -1.50 -1.72
CA PHE A 156 7.25 -1.17 -1.82
C PHE A 156 6.68 -0.51 -0.54
N ASN A 157 7.53 0.14 0.27
CA ASN A 157 7.02 1.00 1.34
C ASN A 157 6.43 2.27 0.69
N SER A 158 5.22 2.68 1.07
CA SER A 158 4.59 3.91 0.59
C SER A 158 5.45 5.17 0.76
N GLU A 159 6.38 5.20 1.72
CA GLU A 159 7.36 6.28 1.85
C GLU A 159 8.48 6.21 0.79
N ASN A 160 8.87 5.00 0.40
CA ASN A 160 9.87 4.73 -0.63
C ASN A 160 9.30 4.71 -2.05
N GLU A 161 7.98 4.52 -2.23
CA GLU A 161 7.26 4.57 -3.51
C GLU A 161 6.96 6.01 -3.98
N THR A 162 7.62 7.02 -3.39
CA THR A 162 7.49 8.42 -3.82
C THR A 162 8.59 8.80 -4.79
N PHE A 163 8.22 9.38 -5.93
CA PHE A 163 9.15 9.83 -6.98
C PHE A 163 8.99 11.33 -7.26
N PRO A 164 10.08 12.03 -7.63
CA PRO A 164 10.02 13.44 -7.97
C PRO A 164 9.08 13.65 -9.17
N GLN A 165 8.15 14.58 -9.03
CA GLN A 165 7.27 15.05 -10.11
C GLN A 165 7.86 16.33 -10.72
N GLU A 166 7.34 16.74 -11.88
CA GLU A 166 7.74 18.02 -12.47
C GLU A 166 7.15 19.17 -11.64
N GLU A 167 8.02 19.92 -10.97
CA GLU A 167 7.65 21.07 -10.13
C GLU A 167 7.64 22.39 -10.91
N ARG A 168 8.19 22.41 -12.13
CA ARG A 168 8.22 23.62 -12.96
C ARG A 168 6.95 23.71 -13.80
N LEU A 169 6.40 24.92 -13.88
CA LEU A 169 5.34 25.26 -14.82
C LEU A 169 5.96 25.46 -16.21
N LEU A 170 5.64 24.57 -17.15
CA LEU A 170 6.18 24.59 -18.52
C LEU A 170 5.10 25.09 -19.50
N GLU A 171 5.12 26.38 -19.80
CA GLU A 171 4.16 27.02 -20.70
C GLU A 171 4.70 27.17 -22.12
N ASN A 172 3.79 27.02 -23.09
CA ASN A 172 4.00 27.25 -24.52
C ASN A 172 2.63 27.56 -25.19
N GLU A 173 2.61 27.76 -26.51
CA GLU A 173 1.38 28.09 -27.26
C GLU A 173 0.29 27.00 -27.23
N TYR A 174 0.66 25.72 -27.04
CA TYR A 174 -0.25 24.57 -27.17
C TYR A 174 -0.53 23.84 -25.85
N SER A 175 0.12 24.28 -24.77
CA SER A 175 0.16 23.54 -23.52
C SER A 175 -1.11 23.74 -22.70
N VAL A 176 -1.40 22.79 -21.83
CA VAL A 176 -2.35 22.97 -20.73
C VAL A 176 -1.67 22.50 -19.46
N ASN A 177 -1.70 23.33 -18.42
CA ASN A 177 -0.98 23.10 -17.19
C ASN A 177 -1.97 22.93 -16.05
N LEU A 178 -1.94 21.78 -15.37
CA LEU A 178 -2.83 21.49 -14.25
C LEU A 178 -2.03 21.52 -12.94
N PRO A 179 -2.47 22.29 -11.92
CA PRO A 179 -1.83 22.27 -10.63
C PRO A 179 -2.06 20.92 -9.94
N ALA A 180 -1.01 20.36 -9.36
CA ALA A 180 -1.04 19.11 -8.62
C ALA A 180 -0.26 19.24 -7.31
N LYS A 181 -0.46 18.28 -6.41
CA LYS A 181 0.36 18.11 -5.21
C LYS A 181 0.82 16.67 -5.14
N TYR A 182 2.05 16.47 -4.71
CA TYR A 182 2.61 15.14 -4.53
C TYR A 182 3.36 15.06 -3.20
N ASN A 183 3.61 13.84 -2.74
CA ASN A 183 4.40 13.57 -1.55
C ASN A 183 5.76 13.04 -2.00
N LEU A 184 6.85 13.60 -1.47
CA LEU A 184 8.20 13.09 -1.66
C LEU A 184 8.84 12.89 -0.29
N LYS A 185 9.09 11.63 0.09
CA LYS A 185 9.72 11.26 1.37
C LYS A 185 9.05 11.88 2.60
N GLY A 186 7.72 11.99 2.59
CA GLY A 186 6.93 12.55 3.69
C GLY A 186 6.66 14.06 3.57
N GLU A 187 7.30 14.76 2.64
CA GLU A 187 7.05 16.17 2.38
C GLU A 187 6.02 16.37 1.27
N LYS A 188 4.94 17.10 1.56
CA LYS A 188 3.98 17.54 0.54
C LYS A 188 4.58 18.70 -0.25
N ARG A 189 4.63 18.56 -1.57
CA ARG A 189 5.18 19.55 -2.51
C ARG A 189 4.16 19.88 -3.60
N ASP A 190 4.21 21.11 -4.09
CA ASP A 190 3.40 21.53 -5.22
C ASP A 190 4.08 21.09 -6.53
N SER A 191 3.28 20.70 -7.51
CA SER A 191 3.76 20.24 -8.82
C SER A 191 2.80 20.63 -9.95
N TRP A 192 3.24 20.40 -11.18
CA TRP A 192 2.48 20.72 -12.38
C TRP A 192 2.40 19.53 -13.32
N ILE A 193 1.17 19.20 -13.74
CA ILE A 193 0.95 18.29 -14.86
C ILE A 193 0.96 19.14 -16.12
N ASN A 194 2.10 19.15 -16.80
CA ASN A 194 2.32 19.92 -18.02
C ASN A 194 1.94 19.09 -19.26
N LEU A 195 0.76 19.34 -19.82
CA LEU A 195 0.36 18.76 -21.11
C LEU A 195 0.95 19.61 -22.24
N ILE A 196 2.18 19.32 -22.65
CA ILE A 196 2.96 20.17 -23.57
C ILE A 196 2.34 20.27 -24.97
N ASN A 197 1.67 19.21 -25.45
CA ASN A 197 1.10 19.14 -26.79
C ASN A 197 -0.15 18.25 -26.81
N LEU A 198 -1.34 18.87 -26.85
CA LEU A 198 -2.62 18.15 -26.88
C LEU A 198 -3.02 17.66 -28.28
N PHE A 199 -2.30 18.03 -29.35
CA PHE A 199 -2.57 17.49 -30.70
C PHE A 199 -2.29 15.99 -30.81
N ARG A 200 -1.53 15.42 -29.86
CA ARG A 200 -1.30 13.98 -29.75
C ARG A 200 -2.49 13.22 -29.15
N GLY A 201 -3.53 13.93 -28.73
CA GLY A 201 -4.67 13.38 -28.02
C GLY A 201 -4.48 13.39 -26.50
N LEU A 202 -5.60 13.52 -25.80
CA LEU A 202 -5.70 13.41 -24.35
C LEU A 202 -6.85 12.46 -24.02
N LEU A 203 -6.52 11.32 -23.40
CA LEU A 203 -7.52 10.34 -22.94
C LEU A 203 -7.72 10.50 -21.43
N ILE A 204 -8.97 10.73 -21.02
CA ILE A 204 -9.35 10.85 -19.61
C ILE A 204 -10.34 9.73 -19.27
N ALA A 205 -9.83 8.69 -18.61
CA ALA A 205 -10.65 7.57 -18.15
C ALA A 205 -11.13 7.79 -16.72
N GLY A 206 -12.36 7.37 -16.43
CA GLY A 206 -12.90 7.40 -15.06
C GLY A 206 -14.39 7.12 -15.03
N THR A 207 -14.91 6.73 -13.86
CA THR A 207 -16.34 6.45 -13.65
C THR A 207 -17.20 7.72 -13.73
N PRO A 208 -18.52 7.59 -13.95
CA PRO A 208 -19.45 8.71 -13.75
C PRO A 208 -19.28 9.31 -12.34
N GLY A 209 -19.23 10.64 -12.25
CA GLY A 209 -19.02 11.34 -10.96
C GLY A 209 -17.57 11.51 -10.50
N ALA A 210 -16.58 10.92 -11.20
CA ALA A 210 -15.15 11.04 -10.84
C ALA A 210 -14.54 12.46 -10.99
N GLY A 211 -15.34 13.47 -11.36
CA GLY A 211 -14.87 14.85 -11.47
C GLY A 211 -14.06 15.19 -12.74
N LYS A 212 -14.06 14.31 -13.76
CA LYS A 212 -13.32 14.50 -15.03
C LYS A 212 -13.53 15.90 -15.65
N SER A 213 -14.79 16.35 -15.71
CA SER A 213 -15.13 17.64 -16.29
C SER A 213 -14.56 18.81 -15.48
N TYR A 214 -14.64 18.73 -14.15
CA TYR A 214 -14.21 19.79 -13.24
C TYR A 214 -12.68 19.90 -13.17
N PHE A 215 -11.97 18.78 -12.99
CA PHE A 215 -10.52 18.78 -12.75
C PHE A 215 -9.67 18.85 -14.01
N VAL A 216 -10.20 18.44 -15.17
CA VAL A 216 -9.40 18.37 -16.41
C VAL A 216 -10.04 19.16 -17.53
N ILE A 217 -11.26 18.81 -17.96
CA ILE A 217 -11.87 19.37 -19.18
C ILE A 217 -12.04 20.89 -19.07
N ARG A 218 -12.53 21.39 -17.94
CA ARG A 218 -12.70 22.83 -17.71
C ARG A 218 -11.39 23.60 -17.88
N HIS A 219 -10.29 23.08 -17.34
CA HIS A 219 -8.98 23.70 -17.45
C HIS A 219 -8.45 23.67 -18.89
N VAL A 220 -8.70 22.57 -19.61
CA VAL A 220 -8.37 22.47 -21.04
C VAL A 220 -9.13 23.53 -21.84
N ILE A 221 -10.46 23.66 -21.62
CA ILE A 221 -11.28 24.66 -22.30
C ILE A 221 -10.77 26.08 -22.02
N ASP A 222 -10.63 26.45 -20.75
CA ASP A 222 -10.24 27.81 -20.36
C ASP A 222 -8.85 28.19 -20.89
N GLN A 223 -7.86 27.30 -20.78
CA GLN A 223 -6.49 27.62 -21.19
C GLN A 223 -6.34 27.69 -22.71
N LEU A 224 -6.88 26.72 -23.46
CA LEU A 224 -6.76 26.73 -24.92
C LEU A 224 -7.58 27.86 -25.55
N MET A 225 -8.80 28.14 -25.07
CA MET A 225 -9.55 29.32 -25.54
C MET A 225 -8.81 30.62 -25.16
N GLY A 226 -8.18 30.65 -23.98
CA GLY A 226 -7.31 31.76 -23.56
C GLY A 226 -6.12 32.01 -24.48
N LYS A 227 -5.66 30.97 -25.19
CA LYS A 227 -4.61 31.00 -26.21
C LYS A 227 -5.14 31.24 -27.64
N GLY A 228 -6.44 31.43 -27.79
CA GLY A 228 -7.06 31.78 -29.08
C GLY A 228 -7.44 30.56 -29.95
N PHE A 229 -7.51 29.36 -29.38
CA PHE A 229 -8.03 28.19 -30.09
C PHE A 229 -9.57 28.24 -30.20
N SER A 230 -10.08 27.78 -31.33
CA SER A 230 -11.48 27.37 -31.48
C SER A 230 -11.64 25.93 -31.02
N MET A 231 -12.87 25.55 -30.65
CA MET A 231 -13.17 24.21 -30.15
C MET A 231 -14.47 23.67 -30.75
N PHE A 232 -14.48 22.37 -30.99
CA PHE A 232 -15.67 21.59 -31.22
C PHE A 232 -15.92 20.75 -29.98
N ILE A 233 -17.03 20.99 -29.30
CA ILE A 233 -17.33 20.39 -27.99
C ILE A 233 -18.58 19.53 -28.12
N TYR A 234 -18.44 18.25 -27.78
CA TYR A 234 -19.57 17.34 -27.61
C TYR A 234 -19.99 17.35 -26.14
N ASP A 235 -21.16 17.94 -25.88
CA ASP A 235 -21.70 18.11 -24.53
C ASP A 235 -22.86 17.15 -24.28
N PHE A 236 -22.56 15.96 -23.77
CA PHE A 236 -23.57 14.94 -23.47
C PHE A 236 -24.58 15.38 -22.38
N LYS A 237 -24.19 16.32 -21.51
CA LYS A 237 -25.03 16.84 -20.43
C LYS A 237 -25.33 18.32 -20.64
N TYR A 238 -25.86 18.63 -21.81
CA TYR A 238 -26.14 20.01 -22.19
C TYR A 238 -26.96 20.73 -21.09
N ASP A 239 -26.56 21.91 -20.61
CA ASP A 239 -25.53 22.83 -21.12
C ASP A 239 -24.23 22.93 -20.27
N ASP A 240 -23.85 21.87 -19.54
CA ASP A 240 -22.72 21.86 -18.60
C ASP A 240 -21.40 22.41 -19.19
N LEU A 241 -20.89 21.80 -20.27
CA LEU A 241 -19.64 22.24 -20.91
C LEU A 241 -19.85 23.46 -21.80
N SER A 242 -21.05 23.58 -22.36
CA SER A 242 -21.44 24.67 -23.26
C SER A 242 -21.39 26.04 -22.56
N ILE A 243 -21.89 26.13 -21.32
CA ILE A 243 -21.81 27.35 -20.50
C ILE A 243 -20.35 27.73 -20.24
N ILE A 244 -19.49 26.76 -19.92
CA ILE A 244 -18.07 27.00 -19.65
C ILE A 244 -17.40 27.57 -20.91
N ALA A 245 -17.61 26.94 -22.06
CA ALA A 245 -17.04 27.36 -23.33
C ALA A 245 -17.53 28.75 -23.74
N TYR A 246 -18.83 29.03 -23.58
CA TYR A 246 -19.41 30.34 -23.88
C TYR A 246 -18.82 31.45 -23.00
N ASN A 247 -18.69 31.20 -21.70
CA ASN A 247 -18.07 32.15 -20.78
C ASN A 247 -16.58 32.39 -21.10
N CYS A 248 -15.83 31.34 -21.44
CA CYS A 248 -14.45 31.47 -21.90
C CYS A 248 -14.37 32.26 -23.22
N LEU A 249 -15.29 32.03 -24.17
CA LEU A 249 -15.36 32.82 -25.41
C LEU A 249 -15.56 34.29 -25.11
N LEU A 250 -16.53 34.65 -24.26
CA LEU A 250 -16.77 36.04 -23.86
C LEU A 250 -15.55 36.66 -23.19
N LYS A 251 -14.91 35.93 -22.27
CA LYS A 251 -13.73 36.36 -21.53
C LYS A 251 -12.52 36.62 -22.45
N TYR A 252 -12.31 35.77 -23.46
CA TYR A 252 -11.13 35.84 -24.33
C TYR A 252 -11.43 36.39 -25.73
N HIS A 253 -12.65 36.87 -25.98
CA HIS A 253 -13.11 37.31 -27.29
C HIS A 253 -12.15 38.31 -27.95
N SER A 254 -11.57 39.23 -27.16
CA SER A 254 -10.62 40.24 -27.63
C SER A 254 -9.31 39.66 -28.17
N ARG A 255 -8.87 38.48 -27.70
CA ARG A 255 -7.58 37.86 -28.03
C ARG A 255 -7.54 37.22 -29.43
N TYR A 256 -8.70 36.92 -29.99
CA TYR A 256 -8.80 36.31 -31.31
C TYR A 256 -8.56 37.34 -32.43
N LYS A 257 -7.68 36.99 -33.37
CA LYS A 257 -7.46 37.75 -34.62
C LYS A 257 -8.74 37.78 -35.47
N ILE A 258 -9.37 36.62 -35.65
CA ILE A 258 -10.67 36.46 -36.30
C ILE A 258 -11.67 36.06 -35.22
N LYS A 259 -12.71 36.87 -35.00
CA LYS A 259 -13.66 36.65 -33.91
C LYS A 259 -14.45 35.35 -34.14
N PRO A 260 -14.39 34.37 -33.21
CA PRO A 260 -15.16 33.15 -33.33
C PRO A 260 -16.64 33.46 -33.13
N LYS A 261 -17.49 32.73 -33.84
CA LYS A 261 -18.92 32.68 -33.55
C LYS A 261 -19.21 31.43 -32.73
N PHE A 262 -20.17 31.52 -31.82
CA PHE A 262 -20.63 30.39 -31.02
C PHE A 262 -21.82 29.74 -31.71
N TYR A 263 -21.65 28.48 -32.12
CA TYR A 263 -22.70 27.69 -32.74
C TYR A 263 -23.02 26.49 -31.84
N VAL A 264 -24.30 26.16 -31.76
CA VAL A 264 -24.82 25.04 -30.98
C VAL A 264 -25.66 24.20 -31.91
N ILE A 265 -25.43 22.89 -31.94
CA ILE A 265 -26.31 21.92 -32.60
C ILE A 265 -26.92 21.08 -31.47
N ASN A 266 -28.22 21.25 -31.24
CA ASN A 266 -28.97 20.57 -30.18
C ASN A 266 -30.15 19.82 -30.81
N PHE A 267 -30.18 18.49 -30.62
CA PHE A 267 -31.23 17.63 -31.15
C PHE A 267 -32.42 17.48 -30.19
N ASP A 268 -32.24 17.81 -28.91
CA ASP A 268 -33.30 17.73 -27.89
C ASP A 268 -34.14 19.02 -27.86
N ASP A 269 -33.50 20.19 -27.92
CA ASP A 269 -34.17 21.50 -27.95
C ASP A 269 -33.88 22.25 -29.26
N LEU A 270 -34.80 22.11 -30.21
CA LEU A 270 -34.74 22.75 -31.53
C LEU A 270 -34.88 24.28 -31.48
N ASN A 271 -35.26 24.89 -30.34
CA ASN A 271 -35.31 26.35 -30.22
C ASN A 271 -33.92 26.95 -29.93
N ARG A 272 -32.99 26.13 -29.40
CA ARG A 272 -31.63 26.55 -29.04
C ARG A 272 -30.56 26.03 -29.98
N THR A 273 -30.97 25.40 -31.09
CA THR A 273 -30.06 24.90 -32.11
C THR A 273 -29.89 25.88 -33.27
N HIS A 274 -28.66 25.98 -33.75
CA HIS A 274 -28.37 26.49 -35.07
C HIS A 274 -28.63 25.38 -36.09
N ARG A 275 -29.09 25.76 -37.28
CA ARG A 275 -29.37 24.82 -38.36
C ARG A 275 -28.15 24.76 -39.29
N CYS A 276 -27.73 23.56 -39.63
CA CYS A 276 -26.73 23.31 -40.66
C CYS A 276 -27.17 22.13 -41.52
N ASN A 277 -26.80 22.14 -42.80
CA ASN A 277 -26.84 20.94 -43.61
C ASN A 277 -25.49 20.22 -43.45
N PRO A 278 -25.45 18.99 -42.91
CA PRO A 278 -24.20 18.23 -42.81
C PRO A 278 -23.68 17.78 -44.18
N LEU A 279 -24.51 17.85 -45.23
CA LEU A 279 -24.11 17.60 -46.60
C LEU A 279 -23.72 18.93 -47.27
N ASP A 280 -22.44 19.08 -47.57
CA ASP A 280 -21.97 20.19 -48.39
C ASP A 280 -22.01 19.78 -49.88
N PRO A 281 -22.91 20.35 -50.70
CA PRO A 281 -22.98 20.02 -52.12
C PRO A 281 -21.67 20.33 -52.86
N ALA A 282 -20.89 21.30 -52.38
CA ALA A 282 -19.60 21.64 -53.00
C ALA A 282 -18.53 20.58 -52.77
N ALA A 283 -18.71 19.67 -51.79
CA ALA A 283 -17.82 18.57 -51.51
C ALA A 283 -18.27 17.24 -52.15
N MET A 284 -19.32 17.27 -53.00
CA MET A 284 -19.86 16.10 -53.69
C MET A 284 -19.64 16.23 -55.20
N GLU A 285 -18.40 16.03 -55.65
CA GLU A 285 -18.05 16.15 -57.06
C GLU A 285 -18.38 14.86 -57.84
N ASP A 286 -18.29 13.70 -57.19
CA ASP A 286 -18.58 12.40 -57.79
C ASP A 286 -19.53 11.50 -56.95
N ILE A 287 -19.88 10.33 -57.52
CA ILE A 287 -20.76 9.37 -56.86
C ILE A 287 -20.10 8.68 -55.65
N ASN A 288 -18.77 8.62 -55.60
CA ASN A 288 -18.04 8.05 -54.47
C ASN A 288 -18.11 9.00 -53.27
N ASP A 289 -17.98 10.30 -53.49
CA ASP A 289 -18.15 11.33 -52.45
C ASP A 289 -19.55 11.26 -51.85
N ALA A 290 -20.58 11.15 -52.70
CA ALA A 290 -21.95 10.95 -52.25
C ALA A 290 -22.11 9.64 -51.46
N THR A 291 -21.42 8.57 -51.88
CA THR A 291 -21.45 7.27 -51.19
C THR A 291 -20.77 7.35 -49.82
N GLU A 292 -19.59 7.98 -49.71
CA GLU A 292 -18.86 8.15 -48.44
C GLU A 292 -19.60 9.09 -47.48
N ALA A 293 -20.19 10.17 -47.98
CA ALA A 293 -21.05 11.04 -47.18
C ALA A 293 -22.28 10.27 -46.66
N SER A 294 -22.92 9.46 -47.51
CA SER A 294 -24.06 8.63 -47.10
C SER A 294 -23.68 7.58 -46.06
N ARG A 295 -22.50 6.95 -46.19
CA ARG A 295 -21.97 5.98 -45.21
C ARG A 295 -21.68 6.67 -43.89
N THR A 296 -21.03 7.82 -43.92
CA THR A 296 -20.71 8.60 -42.72
C THR A 296 -21.98 9.00 -41.97
N ILE A 297 -23.01 9.48 -42.68
CA ILE A 297 -24.32 9.78 -42.09
C ILE A 297 -24.97 8.51 -41.53
N ASN A 298 -25.03 7.43 -42.31
CA ASN A 298 -25.66 6.18 -41.87
C ASN A 298 -24.97 5.63 -40.62
N ILE A 299 -23.64 5.61 -40.56
CA ILE A 299 -22.88 5.18 -39.38
C ILE A 299 -23.16 6.11 -38.21
N THR A 300 -23.18 7.43 -38.41
CA THR A 300 -23.45 8.40 -37.34
C THR A 300 -24.85 8.23 -36.75
N ILE A 301 -25.86 8.06 -37.60
CA ILE A 301 -27.25 7.78 -37.18
C ILE A 301 -27.35 6.42 -36.49
N LEU A 302 -26.75 5.37 -37.05
CA LEU A 302 -26.75 4.02 -36.49
C LEU A 302 -26.03 3.95 -35.12
N VAL A 303 -24.97 4.73 -34.92
CA VAL A 303 -24.23 4.81 -33.66
C VAL A 303 -25.01 5.62 -32.61
N MET A 304 -25.83 6.58 -33.02
CA MET A 304 -26.78 7.28 -32.12
C MET A 304 -27.97 6.39 -31.72
N ASP A 305 -28.38 5.41 -32.52
CA ASP A 305 -29.58 4.57 -32.34
C ASP A 305 -29.34 3.15 -31.80
N LEU A 306 -28.22 2.89 -31.11
CA LEU A 306 -27.84 1.54 -30.64
C LEU A 306 -28.74 0.91 -29.54
N ILE A 307 -29.96 1.42 -29.34
CA ILE A 307 -31.02 0.78 -28.53
C ILE A 307 -32.14 0.18 -29.40
N TRP A 308 -32.27 0.51 -30.70
CA TRP A 308 -33.45 0.13 -31.50
C TRP A 308 -33.20 -0.85 -32.67
N LEU A 309 -31.95 -1.09 -33.05
CA LEU A 309 -31.62 -1.87 -34.26
C LEU A 309 -32.05 -3.35 -34.20
N THR A 310 -32.14 -3.95 -33.01
CA THR A 310 -32.54 -5.35 -32.84
C THR A 310 -34.02 -5.58 -33.15
N PHE A 311 -34.86 -4.54 -33.03
CA PHE A 311 -36.30 -4.66 -33.27
C PHE A 311 -36.64 -4.52 -34.76
N TRP A 312 -35.99 -3.60 -35.47
CA TRP A 312 -36.26 -3.34 -36.89
C TRP A 312 -35.67 -4.39 -37.84
N ILE A 313 -34.47 -4.91 -37.54
CA ILE A 313 -33.88 -5.99 -38.36
C ILE A 313 -34.77 -7.25 -38.32
N ASN A 314 -35.36 -7.57 -37.16
CA ASN A 314 -36.30 -8.69 -37.06
C ASN A 314 -37.62 -8.43 -37.79
N LEU A 315 -38.11 -7.18 -37.84
CA LEU A 315 -39.33 -6.84 -38.56
C LEU A 315 -39.16 -6.93 -40.08
N ILE A 316 -38.03 -6.43 -40.61
CA ILE A 316 -37.69 -6.50 -42.03
C ILE A 316 -37.45 -7.94 -42.47
N LEU A 317 -36.73 -8.75 -41.67
CA LEU A 317 -36.50 -10.17 -41.99
C LEU A 317 -37.80 -11.00 -41.95
N LYS A 318 -38.76 -10.67 -41.07
CA LYS A 318 -40.09 -11.31 -41.06
C LYS A 318 -40.95 -10.91 -42.27
N SER A 319 -40.89 -9.65 -42.68
CA SER A 319 -41.61 -9.15 -43.86
C SER A 319 -41.07 -9.74 -45.16
N TRP A 320 -39.75 -9.95 -45.26
CA TRP A 320 -39.10 -10.49 -46.45
C TRP A 320 -39.31 -12.00 -46.63
N LYS A 321 -39.43 -12.74 -45.52
CA LYS A 321 -39.69 -14.20 -45.55
C LYS A 321 -41.13 -14.56 -45.94
N ASN A 322 -42.09 -13.64 -45.74
CA ASN A 322 -43.49 -13.83 -46.11
C ASN A 322 -43.83 -13.39 -47.56
N GLN A 323 -42.91 -12.69 -48.24
CA GLN A 323 -43.09 -12.28 -49.65
C GLN A 323 -42.39 -13.21 -50.66
N SER A 324 -41.65 -14.21 -50.19
CA SER A 324 -40.91 -15.16 -51.04
C SER A 324 -41.53 -16.56 -51.10
N SER A 325 -42.79 -16.71 -50.67
CA SER A 325 -43.51 -17.99 -50.65
C SER A 325 -44.92 -17.95 -51.25
N GLU A 326 -45.17 -17.05 -52.21
CA GLU A 326 -46.34 -17.08 -53.10
C GLU A 326 -45.92 -16.92 -54.57
#